data_AF-A0A950NQ58-F1
#
_entry.id   AF-A0A950NQ58-F1
#
_cell.length_a   1.000
_cell.length_b   1.000
_cell.length_c   1.000
_cell.angle_alpha   90.00
_cell.angle_beta   90.00
_cell.angle_gamma   90.00
#
_symmetry.space_group_name_H-M   'P 1'
#
loop_
_entity.id
_entity.type
_entity.pdbx_description
1 polymer ?
#
loop_
_entity_poly.entity_id
_entity_poly.type
_entity_poly.pdbx_seq_one_letter_code
_entity_poly.pdbx_strand_id
1 'polypeptide(L)'
;MQEPSVVVAAGDGVDGAILVGVLRRHGFEVHIADEWVTSTSGTPCEADVALVDTELAGGDPLTLVRELRRAGVPTAVVGGRGPEERAAAEAEGADAFLVRPVVATHLLTTLRALARRPAVDVVLRSGPLRIDVGARAVQVGERRVHLAPREFDLLVYLARSPGRVFPTPRLLRDVW
;
A
#
# COMPACT_ATOMS: atom_id res chain seq x y z
N MET A 1 -17.85 11.68 4.51
CA MET A 1 -16.47 11.15 4.48
C MET A 1 -16.57 9.80 3.81
N GLN A 2 -15.81 9.56 2.76
CA GLN A 2 -15.69 8.20 2.21
C GLN A 2 -14.97 7.33 3.26
N GLU A 3 -15.43 6.09 3.43
CA GLU A 3 -14.76 5.14 4.33
C GLU A 3 -13.54 4.56 3.60
N PRO A 4 -12.41 4.35 4.30
CA PRO A 4 -11.16 3.97 3.64
C PRO A 4 -11.23 2.56 3.06
N SER A 5 -10.67 2.40 1.86
CA SER A 5 -10.48 1.11 1.23
C SER A 5 -9.24 0.41 1.79
N VAL A 6 -9.36 -0.88 2.08
CA VAL A 6 -8.30 -1.71 2.66
C VAL A 6 -8.08 -2.92 1.77
N VAL A 7 -6.82 -3.16 1.43
CA VAL A 7 -6.42 -4.46 0.90
C VAL A 7 -5.89 -5.33 2.02
N VAL A 8 -6.48 -6.50 2.14
CA VAL A 8 -6.10 -7.52 3.11
C VAL A 8 -5.42 -8.66 2.35
N ALA A 9 -4.13 -8.81 2.56
CA ALA A 9 -3.39 -10.02 2.20
C ALA A 9 -3.35 -10.91 3.45
N ALA A 10 -4.45 -11.60 3.71
CA ALA A 10 -4.54 -12.58 4.78
C ALA A 10 -4.57 -13.98 4.17
N GLY A 11 -3.88 -14.93 4.81
CA GLY A 11 -3.94 -16.33 4.41
C GLY A 11 -5.37 -16.89 4.49
N ASP A 12 -5.58 -18.04 3.85
CA ASP A 12 -6.84 -18.80 3.79
C ASP A 12 -7.28 -19.42 5.13
N GLY A 13 -6.55 -19.15 6.21
CA GLY A 13 -6.83 -19.63 7.56
C GLY A 13 -8.01 -18.92 8.26
N VAL A 14 -8.49 -19.55 9.34
CA VAL A 14 -9.60 -19.07 10.19
C VAL A 14 -9.38 -17.64 10.67
N ASP A 15 -8.13 -17.28 10.96
CA ASP A 15 -7.75 -15.96 11.45
C ASP A 15 -7.92 -14.86 10.40
N GLY A 16 -7.61 -15.15 9.13
CA GLY A 16 -7.80 -14.21 8.02
C GLY A 16 -9.28 -13.87 7.80
N ALA A 17 -10.14 -14.90 7.83
CA ALA A 17 -11.58 -14.72 7.72
C ALA A 17 -12.18 -13.88 8.86
N ILE A 18 -11.66 -14.01 10.09
CA ILE A 18 -12.07 -13.20 11.24
C ILE A 18 -11.69 -11.73 11.02
N LEU A 19 -10.46 -11.46 10.60
CA LEU A 19 -9.99 -10.10 10.33
C LEU A 19 -10.86 -9.43 9.25
N VAL A 20 -11.09 -10.10 8.13
CA VAL A 20 -11.97 -9.61 7.05
C VAL A 20 -13.38 -9.33 7.58
N GLY A 21 -13.95 -10.24 8.37
CA GLY A 21 -15.27 -10.08 8.96
C GLY A 21 -15.39 -8.87 9.89
N VAL A 22 -14.36 -8.62 10.72
CA VAL A 22 -14.29 -7.44 11.60
C VAL A 22 -14.21 -6.16 10.78
N LEU A 23 -13.34 -6.11 9.76
CA LEU A 23 -13.16 -4.92 8.93
C LEU A 23 -14.44 -4.54 8.19
N ARG A 24 -15.06 -5.49 7.49
CA ARG A 24 -16.32 -5.26 6.76
C ARG A 24 -17.45 -4.79 7.67
N ARG A 25 -17.57 -5.36 8.87
CA ARG A 25 -18.58 -4.94 9.86
C ARG A 25 -18.41 -3.49 10.30
N HIS A 26 -17.19 -2.97 10.23
CA HIS A 26 -16.84 -1.62 10.69
C HIS A 26 -16.63 -0.61 9.54
N GLY A 27 -17.18 -0.90 8.36
CA GLY A 27 -17.28 0.04 7.24
C GLY A 27 -16.08 0.06 6.29
N PHE A 28 -15.12 -0.84 6.45
CA PHE A 28 -14.02 -0.93 5.50
C PHE A 28 -14.45 -1.65 4.22
N GLU A 29 -14.12 -1.07 3.07
CA GLU A 29 -14.13 -1.80 1.80
C GLU A 29 -12.92 -2.74 1.78
N VAL A 30 -13.14 -4.05 1.71
CA VAL A 30 -12.08 -5.05 1.85
C VAL A 30 -11.91 -5.84 0.56
N HIS A 31 -10.72 -5.70 -0.03
CA HIS A 31 -10.27 -6.54 -1.14
C HIS A 31 -9.30 -7.60 -0.60
N ILE A 32 -9.58 -8.87 -0.91
CA ILE A 32 -8.73 -9.99 -0.52
C ILE A 32 -7.79 -10.29 -1.69
N ALA A 33 -6.49 -10.41 -1.40
CA ALA A 33 -5.49 -10.78 -2.39
C ALA A 33 -5.00 -12.21 -2.13
N ASP A 34 -5.65 -13.19 -2.73
CA ASP A 34 -5.39 -14.62 -2.51
C ASP A 34 -4.08 -15.11 -3.18
N GLU A 35 -3.63 -14.43 -4.23
CA GLU A 35 -2.35 -14.67 -4.91
C GLU A 35 -1.74 -13.32 -5.31
N TRP A 36 -0.82 -12.79 -4.50
CA TRP A 36 -0.06 -11.60 -4.93
C TRP A 36 0.85 -11.88 -6.14
N VAL A 37 1.10 -13.17 -6.44
CA VAL A 37 1.99 -13.65 -7.52
C VAL A 37 1.49 -13.37 -8.94
N THR A 38 0.26 -12.87 -9.16
CA THR A 38 -0.22 -12.54 -10.52
C THR A 38 -0.51 -11.07 -10.78
N SER A 39 -0.08 -10.14 -9.91
CA SER A 39 -0.29 -8.70 -10.13
C SER A 39 0.97 -7.88 -10.50
N THR A 40 2.07 -8.52 -10.89
CA THR A 40 3.11 -7.88 -11.74
C THR A 40 2.49 -7.27 -13.02
N SER A 41 1.22 -7.61 -13.32
CA SER A 41 0.41 -7.11 -14.43
C SER A 41 -0.65 -6.05 -14.07
N GLY A 42 -0.80 -5.49 -12.86
CA GLY A 42 -2.16 -5.09 -12.46
C GLY A 42 -2.42 -3.96 -11.47
N THR A 43 -1.95 -2.73 -11.73
CA THR A 43 -2.44 -1.48 -11.08
C THR A 43 -1.74 -1.18 -9.75
N PRO A 44 -1.27 0.06 -9.48
CA PRO A 44 -0.96 0.47 -8.12
C PRO A 44 -2.22 0.27 -7.30
N CYS A 45 -2.14 -0.52 -6.24
CA CYS A 45 -3.27 -0.73 -5.35
C CYS A 45 -3.80 0.66 -4.93
N GLU A 46 -5.03 1.01 -5.32
CA GLU A 46 -5.69 2.27 -4.91
C GLU A 46 -6.10 2.26 -3.43
N ALA A 47 -5.71 1.23 -2.67
CA ALA A 47 -6.01 1.16 -1.26
C ALA A 47 -5.37 2.28 -0.46
N ASP A 48 -6.15 2.78 0.50
CA ASP A 48 -5.69 3.75 1.48
C ASP A 48 -4.72 3.13 2.50
N VAL A 49 -4.82 1.81 2.72
CA VAL A 49 -3.96 1.04 3.63
C VAL A 49 -3.97 -0.46 3.29
N ALA A 50 -2.87 -1.14 3.57
CA ALA A 50 -2.73 -2.59 3.48
C ALA A 50 -2.61 -3.27 4.85
N LEU A 51 -3.23 -4.44 4.99
CA LEU A 51 -3.04 -5.37 6.10
C LEU A 51 -2.41 -6.66 5.58
N VAL A 52 -1.20 -6.97 6.04
CA VAL A 52 -0.45 -8.17 5.64
C VAL A 52 -0.35 -9.13 6.81
N ASP A 53 -0.69 -10.39 6.58
CA ASP A 53 -0.54 -11.47 7.55
C ASP A 53 0.82 -12.17 7.38
N THR A 54 1.56 -12.42 8.46
CA THR A 54 2.80 -13.19 8.38
C THR A 54 2.58 -14.69 8.11
N GLU A 55 1.36 -15.18 8.33
CA GLU A 55 0.94 -16.54 8.00
C GLU A 55 0.33 -16.64 6.58
N LEU A 56 0.57 -15.66 5.72
CA LEU A 56 0.11 -15.65 4.33
C LEU A 56 0.52 -16.94 3.59
N ALA A 57 -0.45 -17.66 3.04
CA ALA A 57 -0.21 -18.78 2.15
C ALA A 57 0.21 -18.27 0.75
N GLY A 58 1.19 -18.93 0.13
CA GLY A 58 1.52 -18.68 -1.29
C GLY A 58 2.53 -17.57 -1.59
N GLY A 59 3.22 -17.00 -0.59
CA GLY A 59 4.28 -16.01 -0.81
C GLY A 59 5.08 -15.64 0.44
N ASP A 60 6.11 -14.80 0.27
CA ASP A 60 6.85 -14.19 1.39
C ASP A 60 6.18 -12.86 1.80
N PRO A 61 5.58 -12.78 3.00
CA PRO A 61 4.92 -11.56 3.50
C PRO A 61 5.86 -10.35 3.53
N LEU A 62 7.15 -10.54 3.79
CA LEU A 62 8.11 -9.44 3.87
C LEU A 62 8.41 -8.87 2.48
N THR A 63 8.47 -9.71 1.46
CA THR A 63 8.58 -9.24 0.08
C THR A 63 7.37 -8.40 -0.32
N LEU A 64 6.16 -8.81 0.09
CA LEU A 64 4.94 -8.03 -0.11
C LEU A 64 5.00 -6.65 0.58
N VAL A 65 5.44 -6.61 1.85
CA VAL A 65 5.64 -5.34 2.58
C VAL A 65 6.58 -4.39 1.83
N ARG A 66 7.71 -4.90 1.29
CA ARG A 66 8.62 -4.10 0.47
C ARG A 66 7.95 -3.52 -0.77
N GLU A 67 7.12 -4.30 -1.45
CA GLU A 67 6.45 -3.89 -2.69
C GLU A 67 5.35 -2.84 -2.42
N LEU A 68 4.55 -3.02 -1.36
CA LEU A 68 3.57 -2.04 -0.91
C LEU A 68 4.23 -0.71 -0.50
N ARG A 69 5.38 -0.78 0.19
CA ARG A 69 6.19 0.40 0.51
C ARG A 69 6.64 1.14 -0.75
N ARG A 70 7.12 0.42 -1.78
CA ARG A 70 7.51 1.03 -3.07
C ARG A 70 6.32 1.65 -3.80
N ALA A 71 5.13 1.08 -3.65
CA ALA A 71 3.88 1.63 -4.17
C ALA A 71 3.36 2.84 -3.36
N GLY A 72 3.93 3.09 -2.17
CA GLY A 72 3.50 4.17 -1.27
C GLY A 72 2.23 3.86 -0.49
N VAL A 73 1.88 2.59 -0.34
CA VAL A 73 0.70 2.14 0.43
C VAL A 73 1.11 1.93 1.89
N PRO A 74 0.53 2.66 2.85
CA PRO A 74 0.77 2.43 4.27
C PRO A 74 0.43 0.98 4.63
N THR A 75 1.31 0.31 5.37
CA THR A 75 1.18 -1.15 5.58
C THR A 75 1.24 -1.50 7.07
N ALA A 76 0.20 -2.17 7.56
CA ALA A 76 0.20 -2.85 8.85
C ALA A 76 0.45 -4.34 8.67
N VAL A 77 1.28 -4.92 9.52
CA VAL A 77 1.54 -6.38 9.56
C VAL A 77 0.86 -6.99 10.78
N VAL A 78 0.26 -8.16 10.63
CA VAL A 78 -0.26 -8.99 11.72
C VAL A 78 0.61 -10.23 11.82
N GLY A 79 1.15 -10.51 13.01
CA GLY A 79 2.05 -11.64 13.19
C GLY A 79 2.20 -12.09 14.64
N GLY A 80 3.22 -12.92 14.88
CA GLY A 80 3.51 -13.52 16.17
C GLY A 80 4.07 -12.56 17.22
N ARG A 81 4.55 -13.12 18.33
CA ARG A 81 5.13 -12.37 19.47
C ARG A 81 6.65 -12.18 19.37
N GLY A 82 7.28 -12.64 18.29
CA GLY A 82 8.73 -12.62 18.14
C GLY A 82 9.26 -11.20 17.89
N PRO A 83 10.22 -10.69 18.70
CA PRO A 83 10.83 -9.38 18.43
C PRO A 83 11.57 -9.36 17.08
N GLU A 84 12.09 -10.50 16.63
CA GLU A 84 12.76 -10.65 15.33
C GLU A 84 11.80 -10.48 14.14
N GLU A 85 10.58 -11.02 14.25
CA GLU A 85 9.54 -10.91 13.23
C GLU A 85 9.11 -9.46 13.05
N ARG A 86 8.90 -8.76 14.17
CA ARG A 86 8.62 -7.32 14.18
C ARG A 86 9.76 -6.52 13.56
N ALA A 87 11.00 -6.78 13.98
CA ALA A 87 12.17 -6.08 13.46
C ALA A 87 12.33 -6.29 11.94
N ALA A 88 12.07 -7.50 11.44
CA ALA A 88 12.10 -7.80 10.02
C ALA A 88 11.01 -7.04 9.25
N ALA A 89 9.77 -7.03 9.75
CA ALA A 89 8.68 -6.28 9.12
C ALA A 89 8.94 -4.76 9.08
N GLU A 90 9.44 -4.17 10.18
CA GLU A 90 9.81 -2.76 10.25
C GLU A 90 10.99 -2.42 9.32
N ALA A 91 11.99 -3.31 9.21
CA ALA A 91 13.12 -3.14 8.27
C ALA A 91 12.63 -3.07 6.81
N GLU A 92 11.63 -3.88 6.47
CA GLU A 92 11.02 -3.85 5.14
C GLU A 92 10.05 -2.70 4.90
N GLY A 93 9.70 -1.97 5.97
CA GLY A 93 8.92 -0.75 5.93
C GLY A 93 7.45 -0.93 6.22
N ALA A 94 7.08 -1.91 7.03
CA ALA A 94 5.80 -1.89 7.72
C ALA A 94 5.70 -0.63 8.61
N ASP A 95 4.57 0.07 8.53
CA ASP A 95 4.28 1.24 9.37
C ASP A 95 3.75 0.84 10.76
N ALA A 96 3.19 -0.36 10.88
CA ALA A 96 2.70 -0.91 12.14
C ALA A 96 2.84 -2.43 12.18
N PHE A 97 3.03 -2.96 13.39
CA PHE A 97 3.03 -4.40 13.65
C PHE A 97 2.04 -4.73 14.77
N LEU A 98 1.09 -5.61 14.48
CA LEU A 98 0.02 -6.05 15.35
C LEU A 98 0.27 -7.50 15.76
N VAL A 99 0.50 -7.70 17.04
CA VAL A 99 0.80 -9.02 17.62
C VAL A 99 -0.49 -9.81 17.85
N ARG A 100 -0.50 -11.09 17.47
CA ARG A 100 -1.59 -12.02 17.79
C ARG A 100 -1.68 -12.31 19.31
N PRO A 101 -2.90 -12.43 19.86
CA PRO A 101 -4.20 -12.21 19.22
C PRO A 101 -4.51 -10.70 19.06
N VAL A 102 -5.00 -10.31 17.89
CA VAL A 102 -5.27 -8.89 17.59
C VAL A 102 -6.61 -8.45 18.18
N VAL A 103 -6.58 -7.41 19.01
CA VAL A 103 -7.80 -6.76 19.53
C VAL A 103 -8.42 -5.90 18.42
N ALA A 104 -9.71 -6.09 18.15
CA ALA A 104 -10.43 -5.38 17.08
C ALA A 104 -10.27 -3.84 17.16
N THR A 105 -10.42 -3.24 18.34
CA THR A 105 -10.26 -1.79 18.50
C THR A 105 -8.86 -1.30 18.11
N HIS A 106 -7.81 -2.09 18.42
CA HIS A 106 -6.44 -1.76 18.04
C HIS A 106 -6.27 -1.85 16.52
N LEU A 107 -6.73 -2.95 15.89
CA LEU A 107 -6.72 -3.11 14.44
C LEU A 107 -7.39 -1.93 13.72
N LEU A 108 -8.63 -1.63 14.09
CA LEU A 108 -9.43 -0.59 13.44
C LEU A 108 -8.81 0.80 13.62
N THR A 109 -8.30 1.10 14.81
CA THR A 109 -7.67 2.40 15.09
C THR A 109 -6.37 2.57 14.33
N THR A 110 -5.55 1.52 14.28
CA THR A 110 -4.29 1.51 13.52
C THR A 110 -4.53 1.69 12.03
N LEU A 111 -5.44 0.91 11.43
CA LEU A 111 -5.74 1.02 10.01
C LEU A 111 -6.32 2.40 9.63
N ARG A 112 -7.23 2.94 10.45
CA ARG A 112 -7.74 4.31 10.23
C ARG A 112 -6.66 5.37 10.37
N ALA A 113 -5.70 5.18 11.28
CA ALA A 113 -4.60 6.12 11.45
C ALA A 113 -3.67 6.11 10.23
N LEU A 114 -3.37 4.92 9.71
CA LEU A 114 -2.55 4.74 8.51
C LEU A 114 -3.24 5.28 7.25
N ALA A 115 -4.53 5.00 7.07
CA ALA A 115 -5.31 5.50 5.93
C ALA A 115 -5.46 7.04 5.92
N ARG A 116 -5.38 7.70 7.09
CA ARG A 116 -5.37 9.17 7.19
C ARG A 116 -4.02 9.79 6.92
N ARG A 117 -2.94 9.00 6.88
CA ARG A 117 -1.60 9.52 6.65
C ARG A 117 -1.53 9.95 5.19
N PRO A 118 -1.13 11.19 4.88
CA PRO A 118 -0.77 11.52 3.50
C PRO A 118 0.28 10.50 3.06
N ALA A 119 0.10 9.89 1.88
CA ALA A 119 0.98 8.85 1.34
C ALA A 119 2.44 9.26 1.62
N VAL A 120 3.06 8.54 2.57
CA VAL A 120 4.34 8.85 3.22
C VAL A 120 5.27 9.55 2.24
N ASP A 121 5.65 10.83 2.42
CA ASP A 121 6.52 11.64 1.54
C ASP A 121 7.29 10.83 0.47
N VAL A 122 6.57 10.32 -0.55
CA VAL A 122 7.16 9.36 -1.48
C VAL A 122 7.88 10.22 -2.48
N VAL A 123 9.19 10.35 -2.28
CA VAL A 123 10.04 11.01 -3.25
C VAL A 123 10.42 10.01 -4.33
N LEU A 124 9.67 9.99 -5.44
CA LEU A 124 10.04 9.21 -6.62
C LEU A 124 11.20 9.90 -7.35
N ARG A 125 12.18 9.12 -7.82
CA ARG A 125 13.34 9.62 -8.55
C ARG A 125 13.54 8.86 -9.86
N SER A 126 13.80 9.59 -10.94
CA SER A 126 14.15 9.01 -12.24
C SER A 126 15.11 9.95 -12.98
N GLY A 127 16.41 9.62 -12.96
CA GLY A 127 17.45 10.52 -13.46
C GLY A 127 17.37 11.90 -12.76
N PRO A 128 17.26 13.02 -13.51
CA PRO A 128 17.12 14.36 -12.92
C PRO A 128 15.73 14.62 -12.33
N LEU A 129 14.74 13.76 -12.58
CA LEU A 129 13.38 13.93 -12.09
C LEU A 129 13.26 13.54 -10.62
N ARG A 130 12.65 14.42 -9.83
CA ARG A 130 12.26 14.22 -8.44
C ARG A 130 10.79 14.59 -8.29
N ILE A 131 9.97 13.68 -7.75
CA ILE A 131 8.54 13.90 -7.52
C ILE A 131 8.29 13.67 -6.05
N ASP A 132 7.87 14.71 -5.35
CA ASP A 132 7.34 14.61 -3.99
C ASP A 132 5.83 14.36 -4.08
N VAL A 133 5.42 13.12 -3.85
CA VAL A 133 4.02 12.71 -3.96
C VAL A 133 3.17 13.36 -2.87
N GLY A 134 3.70 13.48 -1.66
CA GLY A 134 3.00 14.08 -0.53
C GLY A 134 2.77 15.58 -0.74
N ALA A 135 3.80 16.31 -1.19
CA ALA A 135 3.72 17.74 -1.46
C ALA A 135 3.12 18.08 -2.84
N ARG A 136 2.77 17.08 -3.65
CA ARG A 136 2.42 17.22 -5.08
C ARG A 136 3.38 18.14 -5.85
N ALA A 137 4.68 17.98 -5.60
CA ALA A 137 5.72 18.84 -6.15
C ALA A 137 6.64 18.06 -7.09
N VAL A 138 7.01 18.67 -8.21
CA VAL A 138 7.91 18.06 -9.21
C VAL A 138 9.10 18.96 -9.45
N GLN A 139 10.27 18.36 -9.59
CA GLN A 139 11.52 19.03 -9.89
C GLN A 139 12.32 18.22 -10.91
N VAL A 140 12.96 18.92 -11.86
CA VAL A 140 13.89 18.33 -12.82
C VAL A 140 15.23 19.03 -12.67
N GLY A 141 16.24 18.33 -12.16
CA GLY A 141 17.50 18.93 -11.72
C GLY A 141 17.25 19.90 -10.57
N GLU A 142 17.58 21.18 -10.75
CA GLU A 142 17.33 22.25 -9.76
C GLU A 142 16.00 23.00 -10.01
N ARG A 143 15.28 22.69 -11.10
CA ARG A 143 14.11 23.48 -11.53
C ARG A 143 12.80 22.84 -11.09
N ARG A 144 11.99 23.59 -10.33
CA ARG A 144 10.59 23.20 -10.05
C ARG A 144 9.73 23.26 -11.30
N VAL A 145 8.89 22.24 -11.49
CA VAL A 145 7.95 22.12 -12.60
C VAL A 145 6.54 22.12 -12.03
N HIS A 146 5.71 23.04 -12.51
CA HIS A 146 4.28 23.06 -12.19
C HIS A 146 3.53 22.21 -13.22
N LEU A 147 2.69 21.31 -12.71
CA LEU A 147 1.85 20.43 -13.51
C LEU A 147 0.39 20.64 -13.10
N ALA A 148 -0.51 20.48 -14.07
CA ALA A 148 -1.94 20.36 -13.77
C ALA A 148 -2.19 19.08 -12.95
N PRO A 149 -3.29 19.00 -12.18
CA PRO A 149 -3.57 17.85 -11.31
C PRO A 149 -3.45 16.51 -12.04
N ARG A 150 -4.07 16.39 -13.22
CA ARG A 150 -4.05 15.17 -14.03
C ARG A 150 -2.68 14.83 -14.63
N GLU A 151 -1.90 15.84 -14.99
CA GLU A 151 -0.52 15.62 -15.47
C GLU A 151 0.37 15.10 -14.35
N PHE A 152 0.17 15.60 -13.13
CA PHE A 152 0.86 15.10 -11.95
C PHE A 152 0.48 13.65 -11.66
N ASP A 153 -0.82 13.33 -11.66
CA ASP A 153 -1.30 11.98 -11.38
C ASP A 153 -0.78 10.97 -12.42
N LEU A 154 -0.79 11.34 -13.71
CA LEU A 154 -0.17 10.55 -14.77
C LEU A 154 1.34 10.37 -14.56
N LEU A 155 2.06 11.45 -14.20
CA LEU A 155 3.49 11.38 -13.97
C LEU A 155 3.84 10.45 -12.79
N VAL A 156 3.11 10.54 -11.69
CA VAL A 156 3.25 9.64 -10.54
C VAL A 156 2.98 8.20 -10.95
N TYR A 157 1.91 7.97 -11.71
CA TYR A 157 1.55 6.64 -12.20
C TYR A 157 2.68 6.02 -13.01
N LEU A 158 3.25 6.76 -13.95
CA LEU A 158 4.39 6.30 -14.76
C LEU A 158 5.67 6.14 -13.93
N ALA A 159 5.95 7.06 -13.01
CA ALA A 159 7.17 7.06 -12.20
C ALA A 159 7.21 5.94 -11.15
N ARG A 160 6.05 5.39 -10.76
CA ARG A 160 5.96 4.20 -9.89
C ARG A 160 6.41 2.90 -10.59
N SER A 161 6.49 2.89 -11.93
CA SER A 161 6.90 1.70 -12.70
C SER A 161 7.79 2.09 -13.89
N PRO A 162 9.01 2.59 -13.63
CA PRO A 162 9.91 3.06 -14.69
C PRO A 162 10.27 1.94 -15.67
N GLY A 163 10.24 2.26 -16.96
CA GLY A 163 10.56 1.31 -18.04
C GLY A 163 9.39 0.42 -18.49
N ARG A 164 8.22 0.52 -17.85
CA ARG A 164 7.02 -0.22 -18.25
C ARG A 164 6.22 0.53 -19.31
N VAL A 165 5.75 -0.19 -20.34
CA VAL A 165 4.82 0.34 -21.35
C VAL A 165 3.38 0.15 -20.87
N PHE A 166 2.59 1.21 -20.92
CA PHE A 166 1.18 1.20 -20.54
C PHE A 166 0.29 1.46 -21.77
N PRO A 167 -0.74 0.63 -22.03
CA PRO A 167 -1.72 0.90 -23.08
C PRO A 167 -2.56 2.14 -22.78
N THR A 168 -2.87 2.95 -23.79
CA THR A 168 -3.70 4.17 -23.64
C THR A 168 -5.04 3.92 -22.94
N PRO A 169 -5.82 2.86 -23.24
CA PRO A 169 -7.09 2.60 -22.55
C PRO A 169 -6.91 2.39 -21.05
N ARG A 170 -5.76 1.85 -20.62
CA ARG A 170 -5.44 1.62 -19.22
C ARG A 170 -5.08 2.92 -18.51
N LEU A 171 -4.30 3.79 -19.16
CA LEU A 171 -3.99 5.12 -18.60
C LEU A 171 -5.25 5.98 -18.44
N LEU A 172 -6.19 5.90 -19.38
CA LEU A 172 -7.46 6.60 -19.28
C LEU A 172 -8.26 6.10 -18.07
N ARG A 173 -8.43 4.79 -17.90
CA ARG A 173 -9.18 4.25 -16.76
C ARG A 173 -8.52 4.55 -15.40
N ASP A 174 -7.20 4.44 -15.32
CA ASP A 174 -6.47 4.47 -14.05
C ASP A 174 -6.06 5.91 -13.61
N VAL A 175 -6.31 6.93 -14.44
CA VAL A 175 -5.96 8.35 -14.15
C VAL A 175 -7.12 9.32 -14.40
N TRP A 176 -8.11 8.98 -15.26
CA TRP A 176 -9.25 9.84 -15.60
C TRP A 176 -10.58 9.29 -15.11
#